data_AF-A0A529X9V1-F1
#
_entry.id   AF-A0A529X9V1-F1
#
_cell.length_a   1.000
_cell.length_b   1.000
_cell.length_c   1.000
_cell.angle_alpha   90.00
_cell.angle_beta   90.00
_cell.angle_gamma   90.00
#
_symmetry.space_group_name_H-M   'P 1'
#
loop_
_entity.id
_entity.type
_entity.pdbx_description
1 polymer ?
#
loop_
_entity_poly.entity_id
_entity_poly.type
_entity_poly.pdbx_seq_one_letter_code
_entity_poly.pdbx_strand_id
1 'polypeptide(L)'
;GAMRRAGFSVLTPLSGIYDWRQPERFASTLRAAIKTLPEQGVFMCHPGHVDEILRARDPMQAVREVEYAFLSSQDFGATLDKAGTRVMDGGA
;
A
#
# COMPACT_ATOMS: atom_id res chain seq x y z
N GLY A 1 -11.17 -12.52 -17.85
CA GLY A 1 -9.87 -12.22 -18.47
C GLY A 1 -8.99 -13.47 -18.51
N ALA A 2 -7.91 -13.46 -19.29
CA ALA A 2 -7.01 -14.61 -19.44
C ALA A 2 -6.49 -15.15 -18.10
N MET A 3 -6.14 -14.27 -17.16
CA MET A 3 -5.67 -14.64 -15.81
C MET A 3 -6.72 -15.44 -15.01
N ARG A 4 -7.98 -14.97 -14.97
CA ARG A 4 -9.06 -15.72 -14.29
C ARG A 4 -9.30 -17.09 -14.93
N ARG A 5 -9.19 -17.21 -16.26
CA ARG A 5 -9.32 -18.50 -16.95
C ARG A 5 -8.16 -19.46 -16.67
N ALA A 6 -6.99 -18.93 -16.35
CA ALA A 6 -5.83 -19.71 -15.92
C ALA A 6 -5.87 -20.08 -14.42
N GLY A 7 -6.96 -19.76 -13.72
CA GLY A 7 -7.15 -20.11 -12.30
C GLY A 7 -6.62 -19.09 -11.29
N PHE A 8 -6.16 -17.91 -11.74
CA PHE A 8 -5.69 -16.87 -10.83
C PHE A 8 -6.84 -16.02 -10.28
N SER A 9 -6.81 -15.78 -8.96
CA SER A 9 -7.57 -14.71 -8.32
C SER A 9 -7.08 -13.36 -8.82
N VAL A 10 -8.01 -12.51 -9.28
CA VAL A 10 -7.69 -11.16 -9.76
C VAL A 10 -8.47 -10.17 -8.91
N LEU A 11 -7.74 -9.33 -8.19
CA LEU A 11 -8.30 -8.27 -7.36
C LEU A 11 -8.38 -6.97 -8.15
N THR A 12 -9.50 -6.26 -8.02
CA THR A 12 -9.75 -4.98 -8.68
C THR A 12 -10.67 -4.12 -7.80
N PRO A 13 -10.45 -2.81 -7.70
CA PRO A 13 -9.46 -1.99 -8.39
C PRO A 13 -8.11 -1.96 -7.67
N LEU A 14 -7.05 -1.69 -8.44
CA LEU A 14 -5.76 -1.26 -7.93
C LEU A 14 -5.81 0.25 -7.68
N SER A 15 -5.57 0.67 -6.45
CA SER A 15 -5.37 2.06 -6.02
C SER A 15 -3.97 2.24 -5.44
N GLY A 16 -3.67 3.42 -4.91
CA GLY A 16 -2.36 3.69 -4.29
C GLY A 16 -1.29 4.20 -5.25
N ILE A 17 -1.69 4.68 -6.44
CA ILE A 17 -0.80 5.52 -7.25
C ILE A 17 -0.85 6.93 -6.65
N TYR A 18 0.26 7.37 -6.06
CA TYR A 18 0.44 8.72 -5.56
C TYR A 18 1.81 9.27 -5.98
N ASP A 19 2.01 10.58 -5.85
CA ASP A 19 3.29 11.20 -6.14
C ASP A 19 4.32 10.86 -5.05
N TRP A 20 5.17 9.87 -5.32
CA TRP A 20 6.23 9.42 -4.41
C TRP A 20 7.26 10.50 -4.09
N ARG A 21 7.30 11.59 -4.86
CA ARG A 21 8.12 12.78 -4.57
C ARG A 21 7.58 13.58 -3.38
N GLN A 22 6.38 13.26 -2.92
CA GLN A 22 5.71 13.86 -1.76
C GLN A 22 5.41 12.77 -0.73
N PRO A 23 6.45 12.17 -0.11
CA PRO A 23 6.31 11.03 0.78
C PRO A 23 5.40 11.31 1.99
N GLU A 24 5.33 12.57 2.44
CA GLU A 24 4.43 13.02 3.51
C GLU A 24 2.94 12.85 3.18
N ARG A 25 2.58 12.70 1.89
CA ARG A 25 1.20 12.45 1.45
C ARG A 25 0.78 10.99 1.55
N PHE A 26 1.69 10.07 1.83
CA PHE A 26 1.37 8.63 1.86
C PHE A 26 0.24 8.33 2.86
N ALA A 27 0.40 8.75 4.12
CA ALA A 27 -0.55 8.42 5.18
C ALA A 27 -1.95 9.01 4.92
N SER A 28 -2.02 10.26 4.43
CA SER A 28 -3.31 10.89 4.11
C SER A 28 -3.98 10.23 2.90
N THR A 29 -3.20 9.85 1.88
CA THR A 29 -3.70 9.14 0.69
C THR A 29 -4.24 7.76 1.06
N LEU A 30 -3.50 6.99 1.87
CA LEU A 30 -3.93 5.66 2.32
C LEU A 30 -5.20 5.75 3.17
N ARG A 31 -5.29 6.73 4.09
CA ARG A 31 -6.52 6.94 4.87
C ARG A 31 -7.73 7.30 4.02
N ALA A 32 -7.54 8.09 2.96
CA ALA A 32 -8.60 8.39 2.01
C ALA A 32 -9.02 7.11 1.27
N ALA A 33 -8.05 6.30 0.83
CA ALA A 33 -8.33 5.05 0.12
C ALA A 33 -9.04 4.01 0.98
N ILE A 34 -8.69 3.86 2.26
CA ILE A 34 -9.38 2.93 3.18
C ILE A 34 -10.89 3.22 3.26
N LYS A 35 -11.30 4.49 3.07
CA LYS A 35 -12.71 4.89 3.12
C LYS A 35 -13.45 4.69 1.79
N THR A 36 -12.72 4.59 0.68
CA THR A 36 -13.31 4.64 -0.67
C THR A 36 -13.06 3.38 -1.50
N LEU A 37 -12.08 2.56 -1.11
CA LEU A 37 -11.82 1.28 -1.74
C LEU A 37 -13.03 0.36 -1.56
N PRO A 38 -13.43 -0.36 -2.61
CA PRO A 38 -14.44 -1.40 -2.46
C PRO A 38 -13.86 -2.59 -1.70
N GLU A 39 -14.74 -3.54 -1.36
CA GLU A 39 -14.35 -4.80 -0.75
C GLU A 39 -13.24 -5.49 -1.56
N GLN A 40 -12.21 -6.00 -0.88
CA GLN A 40 -11.03 -6.62 -1.48
C GLN A 40 -10.24 -5.70 -2.44
N GLY A 41 -10.40 -4.38 -2.29
CA GLY A 41 -9.60 -3.39 -3.00
C GLY A 41 -8.11 -3.48 -2.62
N VAL A 42 -7.24 -3.22 -3.60
CA VAL A 42 -5.79 -3.28 -3.41
C VAL A 42 -5.23 -1.87 -3.37
N PHE A 43 -4.46 -1.54 -2.33
CA PHE A 43 -3.66 -0.33 -2.28
C PHE A 43 -2.19 -0.68 -2.51
N MET A 44 -1.61 -0.17 -3.59
CA MET A 44 -0.22 -0.42 -3.94
C MET A 44 0.72 0.50 -3.16
N CYS A 45 1.82 -0.07 -2.65
CA CYS A 45 2.87 0.61 -1.92
C CYS A 45 4.18 -0.20 -2.02
N HIS A 46 5.30 0.40 -1.63
CA HIS A 46 6.67 -0.12 -1.62
C HIS A 46 7.37 0.00 -0.24
N PRO A 47 6.74 -0.38 0.89
CA PRO A 47 7.37 -0.24 2.19
C PRO A 47 8.63 -1.10 2.29
N GLY A 48 9.69 -0.53 2.85
CA GLY A 48 10.90 -1.28 3.13
C GLY A 48 12.09 -0.42 3.53
N HIS A 49 13.17 -1.10 3.91
CA HIS A 49 14.41 -0.46 4.30
C HIS A 49 15.24 -0.03 3.10
N VAL A 50 15.98 1.07 3.25
CA VAL A 50 16.84 1.63 2.20
C VAL A 50 18.30 1.48 2.56
N ASP A 51 18.97 0.58 1.84
CA ASP A 51 20.43 0.43 1.85
C ASP A 51 21.10 1.19 0.69
N GLU A 52 22.43 1.15 0.66
CA GLU A 52 23.23 1.84 -0.37
C GLU A 52 23.03 1.23 -1.77
N ILE A 53 22.79 -0.07 -1.85
CA ILE A 53 22.56 -0.76 -3.12
C ILE A 53 21.27 -0.24 -3.77
N LEU A 54 20.21 -0.06 -2.98
CA LEU A 54 18.93 0.48 -3.44
C LEU A 54 19.06 1.96 -3.81
N ARG A 55 19.77 2.77 -3.00
CA ARG A 55 20.04 4.18 -3.32
C ARG A 55 20.72 4.35 -4.66
N ALA A 56 21.66 3.47 -5.00
CA ALA A 56 22.38 3.51 -6.26
C ALA A 56 21.54 3.10 -7.49
N ARG A 57 20.38 2.45 -7.30
CA ARG A 57 19.60 1.82 -8.38
C ARG A 57 18.22 2.42 -8.61
N ASP A 58 17.58 2.92 -7.57
CA ASP A 58 16.19 3.35 -7.61
C ASP A 58 16.03 4.79 -7.10
N PRO A 59 15.59 5.74 -7.94
CA PRO A 59 15.28 7.09 -7.49
C PRO A 59 14.05 7.14 -6.55
N MET A 60 13.17 6.14 -6.60
CA MET A 60 11.98 6.00 -5.75
C MET A 60 12.29 5.16 -4.49
N GLN A 61 13.35 5.54 -3.78
CA GLN A 61 13.79 4.84 -2.57
C GLN A 61 13.34 5.53 -1.29
N ALA A 62 13.35 6.87 -1.24
CA ALA A 62 13.16 7.61 0.02
C ALA A 62 11.75 7.41 0.62
N VAL A 63 10.77 7.17 -0.24
CA VAL A 63 9.38 6.93 0.16
C VAL A 63 9.20 5.61 0.91
N ARG A 64 10.06 4.61 0.66
CA ARG A 64 9.92 3.24 1.19
C ARG A 64 10.00 3.17 2.72
N GLU A 65 10.91 3.95 3.31
CA GLU A 65 11.04 4.05 4.78
C GLU A 65 9.82 4.76 5.39
N VAL A 66 9.28 5.77 4.72
CA VAL A 66 8.08 6.51 5.18
C VAL A 66 6.85 5.60 5.17
N GLU A 67 6.69 4.84 4.09
CA GLU A 67 5.62 3.86 3.99
C GLU A 67 5.75 2.77 5.05
N TYR A 68 6.96 2.23 5.23
CA TYR A 68 7.25 1.23 6.25
C TYR A 68 6.95 1.75 7.66
N ALA A 69 7.41 2.95 7.99
CA ALA A 69 7.17 3.58 9.28
C ALA A 69 5.68 3.76 9.57
N PHE A 70 4.88 4.20 8.57
CA PHE A 70 3.44 4.34 8.75
C PHE A 70 2.75 2.99 8.90
N LEU A 71 3.00 2.03 8.01
CA LEU A 71 2.34 0.72 8.01
C LEU A 71 2.68 -0.14 9.24
N SER A 72 3.85 0.08 9.85
CA SER A 72 4.26 -0.56 11.10
C SER A 72 3.78 0.19 12.36
N SER A 73 3.14 1.34 12.22
CA SER A 73 2.73 2.18 13.35
C SER A 73 1.41 1.74 13.98
N GLN A 74 1.23 2.09 15.26
CA GLN A 74 -0.07 1.95 15.94
C GLN A 74 -1.17 2.82 15.30
N ASP A 75 -0.80 3.94 14.69
CA ASP A 75 -1.73 4.87 14.03
C ASP A 75 -2.37 4.24 12.78
N PHE A 76 -1.62 3.41 12.04
CA PHE A 76 -2.22 2.61 10.97
C PHE A 76 -3.22 1.58 11.51
N GLY A 77 -2.86 0.87 12.59
CA GLY A 77 -3.79 -0.06 13.27
C GLY A 77 -5.08 0.63 13.71
N ALA A 78 -4.97 1.76 14.40
CA ALA A 78 -6.12 2.56 14.83
C ALA A 78 -6.97 3.08 13.65
N THR A 79 -6.35 3.34 12.49
CA THR A 79 -7.07 3.71 11.26
C THR A 79 -7.97 2.58 10.77
N LEU A 80 -7.44 1.35 10.74
CA LEU A 80 -8.17 0.16 10.30
C LEU A 80 -9.32 -0.15 11.26
N ASP A 81 -9.06 -0.14 12.57
CA ASP A 81 -10.06 -0.38 13.60
C ASP A 81 -11.23 0.60 13.50
N LYS A 82 -10.92 1.90 13.35
CA LYS A 82 -11.93 2.94 13.19
C LYS A 82 -12.77 2.76 11.91
N ALA A 83 -12.17 2.21 10.85
CA ALA A 83 -12.85 1.96 9.59
C ALA A 83 -13.59 0.62 9.56
N GLY A 84 -13.40 -0.25 10.56
CA GLY A 84 -13.90 -1.63 10.54
C GLY A 84 -13.30 -2.46 9.40
N THR A 85 -12.08 -2.13 8.95
CA THR A 85 -11.40 -2.81 7.85
C THR A 85 -10.23 -3.64 8.36
N ARG A 86 -9.76 -4.57 7.54
CA ARG A 86 -8.60 -5.41 7.86
C ARG A 86 -7.70 -5.56 6.64
N VAL A 87 -6.40 -5.76 6.89
CA VAL A 87 -5.49 -6.22 5.84
C VAL A 87 -5.79 -7.69 5.55
N MET A 88 -5.89 -8.01 4.27
CA MET A 88 -6.03 -9.39 3.79
C MET A 88 -4.65 -9.94 3.43
N ASP A 89 -4.41 -11.21 3.75
CA ASP A 89 -3.27 -11.93 3.19
C ASP A 89 -3.54 -12.26 1.70
N GLY A 90 -2.49 -12.66 0.98
CA GLY A 90 -2.60 -13.04 -0.43
C GLY A 90 -3.15 -14.45 -0.67
N GLY A 91 -3.57 -15.17 0.38
CA GLY A 91 -4.05 -16.55 0.31
C GLY A 91 -5.57 -16.69 0.52
N ALA A 92 -6.25 -15.62 0.93
CA ALA A 92 -7.69 -15.55 1.17
C ALA A 92 -8.54 -15.48 -0.10
#